data_AF-A0AAW9HUJ9-F1
#
_entry.id   AF-A0AAW9HUJ9-F1
#
_cell.length_a   1.000
_cell.length_b   1.000
_cell.length_c   1.000
_cell.angle_alpha   90.00
_cell.angle_beta   90.00
_cell.angle_gamma   90.00
#
_symmetry.space_group_name_H-M   'P 1'
#
loop_
_entity.id
_entity.type
_entity.pdbx_description
1 polymer ?
#
loop_
_entity_poly.entity_id
_entity_poly.type
_entity_poly.pdbx_seq_one_letter_code
_entity_poly.pdbx_strand_id
1 'polypeptide(L)'
;MEEKVFDCTLESGDWRESATIVGLIKYFDFLYQNGVADKSELYEFEDDYLRYNSNYISEENYLLFVEKYFKDAMHHKVVENILLSDEVSEDEISIINDKLKANQAMKSIFGKIKYTGENKEEILDLIEKNRLKLIKETYRRGKSLYSNFANENLLFSDNNKVCRLVNYCADMGKKGKSLGYYWDNNTFEFKDEKIFDFIPFAFSKSYDAFFINNNVSIKELKKSNSFIENSENTRTTLFGNMKESAEYIGFDVEVILKSRDKNYYETVYVREKAINIFKQSDDFDYKGIKFWYRDDEKNPKYMEPEVVNRILNGIRMDSIIELLFKSKNNHSYNIKTLIAINNLIYEGGSEMTKNMKSAYASAKRVSEKLEENKLNSYKQKLISAVTFKNKDRFCEILLQLSSFSGVVFDFAYDLFEDFENNKNLAYTFINALNKEGNKENGGDK
;
A
#
# COMPACT_ATOMS: atom_id res chain seq x y z
N MET A 1 26.93 -39.89 -2.22
CA MET A 1 26.27 -38.63 -1.83
C MET A 1 25.38 -39.00 -0.67
N GLU A 2 25.73 -38.57 0.55
CA GLU A 2 24.78 -38.64 1.65
C GLU A 2 23.57 -37.80 1.24
N GLU A 3 22.37 -38.38 1.32
CA GLU A 3 21.14 -37.60 1.21
C GLU A 3 21.22 -36.47 2.24
N LYS A 4 21.09 -35.23 1.80
CA LYS A 4 20.93 -34.12 2.73
C LYS A 4 19.62 -34.35 3.48
N VAL A 5 19.71 -34.68 4.75
CA VAL A 5 18.53 -34.89 5.58
C VAL A 5 18.13 -33.53 6.16
N PHE A 6 17.10 -32.92 5.58
CA PHE A 6 16.39 -31.79 6.18
C PHE A 6 15.23 -32.32 7.03
N ASP A 7 15.01 -31.75 8.22
CA ASP A 7 13.94 -32.19 9.13
C ASP A 7 12.57 -31.54 8.85
N CYS A 8 12.53 -30.44 8.09
CA CYS A 8 11.32 -29.70 7.76
C CYS A 8 11.18 -29.50 6.24
N THR A 9 9.93 -29.49 5.76
CA THR A 9 9.55 -29.10 4.40
C THR A 9 8.33 -28.18 4.47
N LEU A 10 8.35 -27.07 3.71
CA LEU A 10 7.26 -26.10 3.62
C LEU A 10 7.01 -25.75 2.16
N GLU A 11 5.75 -25.89 1.72
CA GLU A 11 5.32 -25.58 0.36
C GLU A 11 4.60 -24.21 0.31
N SER A 12 4.73 -23.47 -0.79
CA SER A 12 4.06 -22.17 -1.00
C SER A 12 2.58 -22.32 -1.38
N GLY A 13 1.82 -23.02 -0.54
CA GLY A 13 0.41 -23.38 -0.77
C GLY A 13 -0.56 -22.20 -0.65
N ASP A 14 -0.45 -21.39 0.41
CA ASP A 14 -1.15 -20.12 0.54
C ASP A 14 -0.20 -18.96 0.90
N TRP A 15 -0.72 -17.74 0.93
CA TRP A 15 0.10 -16.55 1.12
C TRP A 15 0.84 -16.54 2.47
N ARG A 16 0.33 -17.22 3.50
CA ARG A 16 0.94 -17.33 4.83
C ARG A 16 2.19 -18.20 4.78
N GLU A 17 2.12 -19.35 4.12
CA GLU A 17 3.31 -20.19 3.90
C GLU A 17 4.30 -19.48 2.97
N SER A 18 3.83 -18.88 1.87
CA SER A 18 4.70 -18.10 0.97
C SER A 18 5.44 -16.97 1.69
N ALA A 19 4.75 -16.20 2.54
CA ALA A 19 5.38 -15.15 3.35
C ALA A 19 6.34 -15.75 4.38
N THR A 20 5.97 -16.85 5.02
CA THR A 20 6.84 -17.57 5.96
C THR A 20 8.13 -18.06 5.28
N ILE A 21 8.04 -18.64 4.09
CA ILE A 21 9.19 -19.08 3.28
C ILE A 21 10.14 -17.91 3.01
N VAL A 22 9.62 -16.76 2.55
CA VAL A 22 10.45 -15.57 2.30
C VAL A 22 11.14 -15.10 3.59
N GLY A 23 10.42 -15.08 4.72
CA GLY A 23 10.98 -14.71 6.02
C GLY A 23 12.07 -15.67 6.51
N LEU A 24 11.83 -16.99 6.40
CA LEU A 24 12.79 -18.04 6.77
C LEU A 24 14.06 -17.96 5.91
N ILE A 25 13.93 -17.76 4.60
CA ILE A 25 15.09 -17.63 3.71
C ILE A 25 15.96 -16.44 4.11
N LYS A 26 15.35 -15.29 4.42
CA LYS A 26 16.09 -14.10 4.91
C LYS A 26 16.79 -14.38 6.23
N TYR A 27 16.15 -15.11 7.13
CA TYR A 27 16.73 -15.52 8.40
C TYR A 27 17.92 -16.47 8.21
N PHE A 28 17.80 -17.49 7.37
CA PHE A 28 18.90 -18.42 7.12
C PHE A 28 20.05 -17.75 6.35
N ASP A 29 19.76 -16.87 5.39
CA ASP A 29 20.79 -16.06 4.74
C ASP A 29 21.52 -15.17 5.78
N PHE A 30 20.82 -14.68 6.81
CA PHE A 30 21.46 -14.00 7.95
C PHE A 30 22.37 -14.93 8.76
N LEU A 31 21.95 -16.15 9.10
CA LEU A 31 22.80 -17.10 9.84
C LEU A 31 24.07 -17.44 9.06
N TYR A 32 23.93 -17.71 7.76
CA TYR A 32 25.05 -17.96 6.86
C TYR A 32 26.03 -16.78 6.82
N GLN A 33 25.52 -15.55 6.67
CA GLN A 33 26.35 -14.33 6.65
C GLN A 33 27.11 -14.08 7.96
N ASN A 34 26.64 -14.62 9.09
CA ASN A 34 27.30 -14.51 10.39
C ASN A 34 28.16 -15.74 10.72
N GLY A 35 28.35 -16.68 9.78
CA GLY A 35 29.20 -17.84 9.97
C GLY A 35 28.65 -18.89 10.95
N VAL A 36 27.33 -18.94 11.16
CA VAL A 36 26.70 -19.90 12.07
C VAL A 36 26.74 -21.32 11.51
N ALA A 37 26.49 -21.48 10.21
CA ALA A 37 26.57 -22.74 9.49
C ALA A 37 26.65 -22.49 7.97
N ASP A 38 27.04 -23.51 7.22
CA ASP A 38 27.05 -23.45 5.76
C ASP A 38 25.62 -23.41 5.20
N LYS A 39 25.44 -22.67 4.10
CA LYS A 39 24.12 -22.50 3.48
C LYS A 39 23.45 -23.83 3.14
N SER A 40 24.23 -24.82 2.71
CA SER A 40 23.76 -26.17 2.37
C SER A 40 23.28 -26.99 3.56
N GLU A 41 23.64 -26.62 4.79
CA GLU A 41 23.16 -27.24 6.03
C GLU A 41 21.90 -26.54 6.57
N LEU A 42 21.75 -25.24 6.27
CA LEU A 42 20.64 -24.43 6.75
C LEU A 42 19.35 -24.72 5.98
N TYR A 43 19.41 -24.60 4.65
CA TYR A 43 18.22 -24.76 3.81
C TYR A 43 18.56 -25.02 2.33
N GLU A 44 17.61 -25.61 1.63
CA GLU A 44 17.53 -25.61 0.18
C GLU A 44 16.09 -25.34 -0.27
N PHE A 45 15.93 -24.87 -1.51
CA PHE A 45 14.62 -24.73 -2.11
C PHE A 45 14.69 -25.04 -3.60
N GLU A 46 13.62 -25.63 -4.10
CA GLU A 46 13.40 -25.94 -5.50
C GLU A 46 11.91 -25.76 -5.79
N ASP A 47 11.60 -25.23 -6.96
CA ASP A 47 10.23 -24.87 -7.37
C ASP A 47 9.43 -24.16 -6.26
N ASP A 48 8.48 -24.84 -5.63
CA ASP A 48 7.54 -24.32 -4.64
C ASP A 48 7.78 -24.82 -3.19
N TYR A 49 8.84 -25.59 -2.93
CA TYR A 49 9.16 -26.12 -1.59
C TYR A 49 10.49 -25.62 -1.01
N LEU A 50 10.45 -25.26 0.27
CA LEU A 50 11.60 -24.95 1.11
C LEU A 50 11.85 -26.13 2.06
N ARG A 51 13.07 -26.67 2.04
CA ARG A 51 13.56 -27.65 3.03
C ARG A 51 14.60 -26.99 3.92
N TYR A 52 14.52 -27.23 5.22
CA TYR A 52 15.43 -26.61 6.19
C TYR A 52 15.57 -27.47 7.45
N ASN A 53 16.58 -27.15 8.27
CA ASN A 53 16.81 -27.78 9.56
C ASN A 53 16.33 -26.87 10.70
N SER A 54 15.37 -27.35 11.48
CA SER A 54 14.69 -26.58 12.53
C SER A 54 15.57 -26.27 13.74
N ASN A 55 16.61 -27.07 13.98
CA ASN A 55 17.57 -26.89 15.07
C ASN A 55 18.31 -25.53 15.03
N TYR A 56 18.41 -24.89 13.87
CA TYR A 56 19.01 -23.57 13.74
C TYR A 56 18.08 -22.42 14.14
N ILE A 57 16.77 -22.68 14.30
CA ILE A 57 15.79 -21.68 14.74
C ILE A 57 15.77 -21.60 16.26
N SER A 58 16.56 -20.67 16.81
CA SER A 58 16.58 -20.33 18.25
C SER A 58 16.01 -18.94 18.50
N GLU A 59 15.47 -18.71 19.71
CA GLU A 59 14.97 -17.39 20.13
C GLU A 59 16.08 -16.32 20.06
N GLU A 60 17.29 -16.65 20.50
CA GLU A 60 18.44 -15.74 20.45
C GLU A 60 18.77 -15.32 19.01
N ASN A 61 18.98 -16.29 18.11
CA ASN A 61 19.31 -16.00 16.72
C ASN A 61 18.18 -15.23 16.02
N TYR A 62 16.92 -15.56 16.31
CA TYR A 62 15.77 -14.84 15.79
C TYR A 62 15.79 -13.37 16.23
N LEU A 63 16.04 -13.10 17.52
CA LEU A 63 16.09 -11.74 18.04
C LEU A 63 17.29 -10.96 17.46
N LEU A 64 18.45 -11.57 17.30
CA LEU A 64 19.58 -10.93 16.62
C LEU A 64 19.26 -10.60 15.15
N PHE A 65 18.53 -11.48 14.46
CA PHE A 65 18.02 -11.19 13.12
C PHE A 65 17.02 -10.02 13.12
N VAL A 66 16.08 -9.98 14.08
CA VAL A 66 15.15 -8.85 14.26
C VAL A 66 15.90 -7.54 14.44
N GLU A 67 16.94 -7.51 15.28
CA GLU A 67 17.75 -6.31 15.53
C GLU A 67 18.42 -5.81 14.25
N LYS A 68 18.99 -6.72 13.44
CA LYS A 68 19.59 -6.37 12.14
C LYS A 68 18.55 -5.88 11.14
N TYR A 69 17.44 -6.62 10.98
CA TYR A 69 16.45 -6.38 9.93
C TYR A 69 15.62 -5.11 10.17
N PHE A 70 15.28 -4.85 11.44
CA PHE A 70 14.49 -3.69 11.89
C PHE A 70 15.32 -2.69 12.70
N LYS A 71 16.62 -2.56 12.40
CA LYS A 71 17.57 -1.71 13.16
C LYS A 71 17.08 -0.29 13.42
N ASP A 72 16.37 0.32 12.47
CA ASP A 72 15.91 1.72 12.56
C ASP A 72 14.78 1.88 13.61
N ALA A 73 14.07 0.79 13.92
CA ALA A 73 13.08 0.76 14.99
C ALA A 73 13.68 0.42 16.37
N MET A 74 14.94 -0.01 16.42
CA MET A 74 15.61 -0.42 17.65
C MET A 74 16.26 0.80 18.34
N HIS A 75 15.57 1.34 19.35
CA HIS A 75 16.04 2.55 20.03
C HIS A 75 17.40 2.39 20.72
N HIS A 76 17.70 1.21 21.26
CA HIS A 76 19.00 0.94 21.87
C HIS A 76 20.14 0.95 20.84
N LYS A 77 19.90 0.55 19.59
CA LYS A 77 20.90 0.65 18.50
C LYS A 77 21.22 2.10 18.17
N VAL A 78 20.23 3.00 18.18
CA VAL A 78 20.46 4.43 17.98
C VAL A 78 21.34 4.99 19.10
N VAL A 79 21.04 4.64 20.36
CA VAL A 79 21.84 5.07 21.52
C VAL A 79 23.26 4.51 21.44
N GLU A 80 23.42 3.21 21.18
CA GLU A 80 24.72 2.56 21.05
C GLU A 80 25.56 3.21 19.95
N ASN A 81 25.00 3.44 18.76
CA ASN A 81 25.72 4.06 17.65
C ASN A 81 26.22 5.48 17.98
N ILE A 82 25.41 6.29 18.67
CA ILE A 82 25.82 7.63 19.10
C ILE A 82 26.89 7.51 20.18
N LEU A 83 26.71 6.63 21.17
CA LEU A 83 27.68 6.49 22.26
C LEU A 83 29.01 5.92 21.79
N LEU A 84 29.06 5.17 20.69
CA LEU A 84 30.31 4.66 20.11
C LEU A 84 31.14 5.72 19.38
N SER A 85 30.63 6.94 19.16
CA SER A 85 31.43 8.05 18.65
C SER A 85 32.47 8.54 19.67
N ASP A 86 33.52 9.19 19.17
CA ASP A 86 34.59 9.75 19.99
C ASP A 86 34.13 10.98 20.78
N GLU A 87 33.26 11.80 20.17
CA GLU A 87 32.67 12.99 20.78
C GLU A 87 31.15 12.95 20.63
N VAL A 88 30.43 13.34 21.69
CA VAL A 88 28.96 13.43 21.71
C VAL A 88 28.55 14.88 21.93
N SER A 89 27.84 15.45 20.96
CA SER A 89 27.34 16.83 21.00
C SER A 89 26.14 17.01 21.95
N GLU A 90 25.82 18.26 22.30
CA GLU A 90 24.64 18.57 23.14
C GLU A 90 23.33 18.10 22.50
N ASP A 91 23.19 18.21 21.18
CA ASP A 91 22.03 17.72 20.43
C ASP A 91 21.92 16.19 20.51
N GLU A 92 23.04 15.48 20.41
CA GLU A 92 23.07 14.02 20.55
C GLU A 92 22.75 13.56 21.97
N ILE A 93 23.16 14.31 23.00
CA ILE A 93 22.75 14.06 24.39
C ILE A 93 21.23 14.13 24.53
N SER A 94 20.59 15.10 23.85
CA SER A 94 19.13 15.21 23.81
C SER A 94 18.51 13.97 23.16
N ILE A 95 19.00 13.58 21.98
CA ILE A 95 18.53 12.38 21.25
C ILE A 95 18.67 11.12 22.09
N ILE A 96 19.83 10.91 22.75
CA ILE A 96 20.04 9.76 23.63
C ILE A 96 18.96 9.73 24.71
N ASN A 97 18.77 10.84 25.43
CA ASN A 97 17.83 10.90 26.54
C ASN A 97 16.37 10.69 26.12
N ASP A 98 16.00 11.12 24.91
CA ASP A 98 14.70 10.83 24.31
C ASP A 98 14.56 9.34 23.97
N LYS A 99 15.59 8.73 23.37
CA LYS A 99 15.58 7.30 23.01
C LYS A 99 15.57 6.37 24.23
N LEU A 100 16.24 6.73 25.33
CA LEU A 100 16.16 6.01 26.61
C LEU A 100 14.73 5.95 27.18
N LYS A 101 13.84 6.84 26.71
CA LYS A 101 12.43 6.91 27.13
C LYS A 101 11.45 6.62 25.99
N ALA A 102 11.92 6.16 24.83
CA ALA A 102 11.09 6.09 23.63
C ALA A 102 9.94 5.07 23.72
N ASN A 103 10.17 3.91 24.33
CA ASN A 103 9.15 2.88 24.49
C ASN A 103 9.19 2.24 25.89
N GLN A 104 8.23 1.35 26.17
CA GLN A 104 8.15 0.68 27.47
C GLN A 104 9.37 -0.21 27.76
N ALA A 105 9.98 -0.84 26.75
CA ALA A 105 11.17 -1.66 26.91
C ALA A 105 12.34 -0.81 27.42
N MET A 106 12.64 0.30 26.74
CA MET A 106 13.66 1.26 27.14
C MET A 106 13.36 1.84 28.52
N LYS A 107 12.13 2.31 28.78
CA LYS A 107 11.73 2.87 30.10
C LYS A 107 11.90 1.87 31.25
N SER A 108 11.69 0.58 30.99
CA SER A 108 11.80 -0.45 32.03
C SER A 108 13.24 -0.65 32.54
N ILE A 109 14.23 -0.30 31.73
CA ILE A 109 15.67 -0.43 32.05
C ILE A 109 16.26 0.94 32.39
N PHE A 110 15.99 1.95 31.57
CA PHE A 110 16.63 3.27 31.64
C PHE A 110 15.74 4.36 32.22
N GLY A 111 14.52 4.07 32.68
CA GLY A 111 13.54 5.09 33.06
C GLY A 111 14.01 6.10 34.12
N LYS A 112 15.00 5.73 34.94
CA LYS A 112 15.64 6.58 35.96
C LYS A 112 17.04 7.07 35.57
N ILE A 113 17.56 6.64 34.43
CA ILE A 113 18.91 6.95 33.95
C ILE A 113 18.79 8.10 32.95
N LYS A 114 19.74 9.03 33.05
CA LYS A 114 19.95 10.11 32.07
C LYS A 114 21.41 10.05 31.65
N TYR A 115 21.68 10.26 30.36
CA TYR A 115 23.04 10.42 29.90
C TYR A 115 23.56 11.81 30.31
N THR A 116 24.69 11.84 31.02
CA THR A 116 25.34 13.05 31.54
C THR A 116 26.66 13.38 30.86
N GLY A 117 27.10 12.57 29.88
CA GLY A 117 28.43 12.68 29.25
C GLY A 117 29.48 11.76 29.87
N GLU A 118 29.32 11.41 31.15
CA GLU A 118 30.32 10.62 31.90
C GLU A 118 29.92 9.14 32.06
N ASN A 119 28.63 8.82 31.97
CA ASN A 119 28.09 7.48 32.21
C ASN A 119 27.90 6.64 30.93
N LYS A 120 28.76 6.84 29.91
CA LYS A 120 28.72 6.11 28.64
C LYS A 120 28.84 4.60 28.84
N GLU A 121 29.84 4.15 29.61
CA GLU A 121 30.11 2.72 29.84
C GLU A 121 28.96 2.03 30.58
N GLU A 122 28.35 2.71 31.57
CA GLU A 122 27.19 2.20 32.30
C GLU A 122 26.02 1.92 31.35
N ILE A 123 25.72 2.86 30.44
CA ILE A 123 24.61 2.71 29.49
C ILE A 123 24.89 1.57 28.49
N LEU A 124 26.12 1.48 27.97
CA LEU A 124 26.51 0.42 27.02
C LEU A 124 26.44 -0.97 27.67
N ASP A 125 26.93 -1.11 28.91
CA ASP A 125 26.85 -2.37 29.67
C ASP A 125 25.39 -2.77 29.96
N LEU A 126 24.52 -1.81 30.29
CA LEU A 126 23.09 -2.07 30.46
C LEU A 126 22.40 -2.49 29.16
N ILE A 127 22.78 -1.92 28.02
CA ILE A 127 22.31 -2.34 26.70
C ILE A 127 22.72 -3.79 26.47
N GLU A 128 24.00 -4.13 26.63
CA GLU A 128 24.50 -5.49 26.36
C GLU A 128 23.81 -6.53 27.25
N LYS A 129 23.75 -6.28 28.56
CA LYS A 129 23.08 -7.16 29.54
C LYS A 129 21.60 -7.40 29.25
N ASN A 130 20.93 -6.45 28.60
CA ASN A 130 19.49 -6.52 28.33
C ASN A 130 19.16 -6.58 26.83
N ARG A 131 20.12 -6.80 25.93
CA ARG A 131 19.96 -6.66 24.47
C ARG A 131 18.77 -7.48 23.95
N LEU A 132 18.72 -8.77 24.24
CA LEU A 132 17.64 -9.66 23.80
C LEU A 132 16.27 -9.21 24.31
N LYS A 133 16.18 -8.76 25.57
CA LYS A 133 14.93 -8.25 26.17
C LYS A 133 14.48 -6.95 25.50
N LEU A 134 15.41 -6.03 25.25
CA LEU A 134 15.15 -4.76 24.56
C LEU A 134 14.60 -5.00 23.16
N ILE A 135 15.23 -5.91 22.41
CA ILE A 135 14.79 -6.31 21.07
C ILE A 135 13.40 -6.93 21.14
N LYS A 136 13.22 -7.97 21.96
CA LYS A 136 11.96 -8.72 22.08
C LYS A 136 10.79 -7.82 22.39
N GLU A 137 10.89 -7.00 23.43
CA GLU A 137 9.78 -6.15 23.87
C GLU A 137 9.50 -5.00 22.91
N THR A 138 10.52 -4.44 22.25
CA THR A 138 10.35 -3.41 21.22
C THR A 138 9.65 -4.00 19.99
N TYR A 139 10.13 -5.15 19.51
CA TYR A 139 9.61 -5.84 18.34
C TYR A 139 8.17 -6.32 18.54
N ARG A 140 7.93 -7.02 19.64
CA ARG A 140 6.65 -7.63 19.98
C ARG A 140 5.50 -6.63 20.02
N ARG A 141 5.72 -5.43 20.59
CA ARG A 141 4.69 -4.39 20.79
C ARG A 141 4.65 -3.34 19.68
N GLY A 142 5.67 -3.26 18.83
CA GLY A 142 5.79 -2.21 17.82
C GLY A 142 4.71 -2.32 16.74
N LYS A 143 3.88 -1.27 16.58
CA LYS A 143 2.82 -1.23 15.55
C LYS A 143 3.33 -1.22 14.10
N SER A 144 4.62 -0.95 13.89
CA SER A 144 5.30 -1.10 12.60
C SER A 144 6.09 -2.42 12.49
N LEU A 145 5.98 -3.28 13.51
CA LEU A 145 6.75 -4.51 13.71
C LEU A 145 5.75 -5.67 13.93
N TYR A 146 6.04 -6.59 14.84
CA TYR A 146 5.30 -7.83 15.03
C TYR A 146 3.80 -7.63 15.30
N SER A 147 3.43 -6.69 16.16
CA SER A 147 2.02 -6.47 16.54
C SER A 147 1.13 -5.98 15.40
N ASN A 148 1.72 -5.51 14.30
CA ASN A 148 0.98 -5.24 13.08
C ASN A 148 0.45 -6.53 12.44
N PHE A 149 1.22 -7.61 12.50
CA PHE A 149 0.97 -8.84 11.75
C PHE A 149 0.39 -9.95 12.61
N ALA A 150 0.82 -10.05 13.87
CA ALA A 150 0.44 -11.13 14.77
C ALA A 150 0.09 -10.63 16.17
N ASN A 151 -0.62 -11.46 16.93
CA ASN A 151 -0.94 -11.19 18.32
C ASN A 151 0.35 -11.14 19.15
N GLU A 152 0.63 -9.97 19.72
CA GLU A 152 1.85 -9.71 20.50
C GLU A 152 2.09 -10.71 21.64
N ASN A 153 1.06 -11.36 22.17
CA ASN A 153 1.20 -12.33 23.26
C ASN A 153 1.61 -13.73 22.79
N LEU A 154 1.63 -14.00 21.49
CA LEU A 154 1.88 -15.33 20.92
C LEU A 154 3.28 -15.49 20.29
N LEU A 155 4.10 -14.44 20.27
CA LEU A 155 5.49 -14.53 19.79
C LEU A 155 6.25 -15.62 20.57
N PHE A 156 6.86 -16.57 19.85
CA PHE A 156 7.57 -17.76 20.37
C PHE A 156 6.70 -18.79 21.12
N SER A 157 5.39 -18.59 21.22
CA SER A 157 4.50 -19.60 21.77
C SER A 157 4.41 -20.82 20.84
N ASP A 158 4.19 -21.99 21.44
CA ASP A 158 3.86 -23.21 20.70
C ASP A 158 2.54 -23.06 19.95
N ASN A 159 2.23 -24.00 19.06
CA ASN A 159 1.03 -23.94 18.23
C ASN A 159 -0.23 -23.82 19.09
N ASN A 160 -1.09 -22.88 18.73
CA ASN A 160 -2.30 -22.53 19.48
C ASN A 160 -3.56 -23.09 18.81
N LYS A 161 -4.68 -23.04 19.55
CA LYS A 161 -6.02 -23.40 19.03
C LYS A 161 -6.65 -22.34 18.11
N VAL A 162 -5.90 -21.29 17.79
CA VAL A 162 -6.26 -20.19 16.90
C VAL A 162 -4.98 -19.70 16.22
N CYS A 163 -5.09 -19.20 14.99
CA CYS A 163 -3.95 -18.64 14.28
C CYS A 163 -3.38 -17.41 15.02
N ARG A 164 -2.05 -17.29 15.10
CA ARG A 164 -1.41 -16.14 15.74
C ARG A 164 -1.55 -14.83 14.99
N LEU A 165 -1.86 -14.87 13.69
CA LEU A 165 -1.96 -13.69 12.85
C LEU A 165 -3.16 -12.81 13.24
N VAL A 166 -2.99 -11.50 13.15
CA VAL A 166 -4.07 -10.52 13.30
C VAL A 166 -5.19 -10.84 12.30
N ASN A 167 -6.45 -10.66 12.69
CA ASN A 167 -7.67 -11.08 11.97
C ASN A 167 -7.95 -12.59 11.92
N TYR A 168 -6.93 -13.45 12.02
CA TYR A 168 -7.10 -14.90 12.10
C TYR A 168 -7.08 -15.42 13.55
N CYS A 169 -6.62 -14.61 14.50
CA CYS A 169 -6.70 -14.84 15.93
C CYS A 169 -8.11 -14.57 16.45
N ALA A 170 -8.61 -15.41 17.37
CA ALA A 170 -9.90 -15.22 18.01
C ALA A 170 -9.85 -15.46 19.53
N ASP A 171 -10.67 -14.71 20.28
CA ASP A 171 -10.90 -14.96 21.70
C ASP A 171 -11.81 -16.18 21.85
N MET A 172 -11.22 -17.36 22.03
CA MET A 172 -11.96 -18.62 22.13
C MET A 172 -12.90 -18.66 23.35
N GLY A 173 -12.58 -17.95 24.43
CA GLY A 173 -13.42 -17.90 25.63
C GLY A 173 -14.73 -17.17 25.40
N LYS A 174 -14.70 -16.08 24.63
CA LYS A 174 -15.90 -15.27 24.34
C LYS A 174 -16.58 -15.62 23.02
N LYS A 175 -15.81 -16.00 22.00
CA LYS A 175 -16.28 -16.15 20.61
C LYS A 175 -16.24 -17.58 20.09
N GLY A 176 -15.68 -18.54 20.83
CA GLY A 176 -15.44 -19.90 20.35
C GLY A 176 -16.67 -20.57 19.70
N LYS A 177 -17.86 -20.43 20.31
CA LYS A 177 -19.11 -20.97 19.75
C LYS A 177 -19.44 -20.37 18.41
N SER A 178 -19.35 -19.05 18.30
CA SER A 178 -19.70 -18.34 17.07
C SER A 178 -18.76 -18.57 15.89
N LEU A 179 -17.57 -19.17 16.12
CA LEU A 179 -16.62 -19.48 15.06
C LEU A 179 -16.91 -20.82 14.38
N GLY A 180 -17.57 -21.73 15.10
CA GLY A 180 -17.94 -23.04 14.58
C GLY A 180 -19.24 -22.98 13.76
N TYR A 181 -19.34 -23.88 12.78
CA TYR A 181 -20.61 -24.15 12.11
C TYR A 181 -21.67 -24.56 13.13
N TYR A 182 -22.89 -24.03 12.98
CA TYR A 182 -24.01 -24.29 13.89
C TYR A 182 -23.71 -24.04 15.38
N TRP A 183 -22.84 -23.07 15.67
CA TRP A 183 -22.39 -22.73 17.02
C TRP A 183 -21.66 -23.86 17.77
N ASP A 184 -21.11 -24.83 17.05
CA ASP A 184 -20.32 -25.92 17.61
C ASP A 184 -18.81 -25.67 17.43
N ASN A 185 -18.12 -25.32 18.52
CA ASN A 185 -16.67 -25.10 18.53
C ASN A 185 -15.87 -26.25 17.90
N ASN A 186 -16.36 -27.49 17.98
CA ASN A 186 -15.61 -28.65 17.48
C ASN A 186 -15.49 -28.66 15.95
N THR A 187 -16.32 -27.88 15.27
CA THR A 187 -16.30 -27.73 13.81
C THR A 187 -15.41 -26.59 13.33
N PHE A 188 -14.82 -25.81 14.26
CA PHE A 188 -13.93 -24.72 13.90
C PHE A 188 -12.56 -25.26 13.47
N GLU A 189 -12.23 -25.05 12.20
CA GLU A 189 -10.90 -25.36 11.66
C GLU A 189 -9.98 -24.14 11.76
N PHE A 190 -8.75 -24.37 12.21
CA PHE A 190 -7.72 -23.35 12.30
C PHE A 190 -6.36 -23.94 11.91
N LYS A 191 -5.46 -23.05 11.49
CA LYS A 191 -4.06 -23.37 11.23
C LYS A 191 -3.20 -22.34 11.95
N ASP A 192 -2.42 -22.78 12.92
CA ASP A 192 -1.38 -21.99 13.60
C ASP A 192 -0.08 -22.75 13.56
N GLU A 193 1.00 -22.06 13.21
CA GLU A 193 2.34 -22.62 13.19
C GLU A 193 3.33 -21.65 13.79
N LYS A 194 4.27 -22.16 14.60
CA LYS A 194 5.34 -21.34 15.19
C LYS A 194 6.13 -20.54 14.16
N ILE A 195 6.32 -21.11 12.98
CA ILE A 195 7.03 -20.47 11.88
C ILE A 195 6.30 -19.26 11.29
N PHE A 196 5.02 -19.05 11.57
CA PHE A 196 4.33 -17.82 11.16
C PHE A 196 4.88 -16.57 11.85
N ASP A 197 5.72 -16.71 12.89
CA ASP A 197 6.49 -15.60 13.45
C ASP A 197 7.41 -14.94 12.40
N PHE A 198 7.77 -15.65 11.32
CA PHE A 198 8.62 -15.12 10.25
C PHE A 198 7.89 -14.28 9.18
N ILE A 199 6.55 -14.26 9.18
CA ILE A 199 5.75 -13.52 8.20
C ILE A 199 6.11 -12.01 8.11
N PRO A 200 6.36 -11.28 9.22
CA PRO A 200 6.70 -9.86 9.16
C PRO A 200 7.93 -9.53 8.30
N PHE A 201 8.85 -10.48 8.11
CA PHE A 201 10.06 -10.27 7.31
C PHE A 201 9.83 -10.39 5.80
N ALA A 202 8.68 -10.90 5.37
CA ALA A 202 8.32 -10.96 3.96
C ALA A 202 7.74 -9.64 3.43
N PHE A 203 7.10 -8.87 4.30
CA PHE A 203 6.40 -7.65 3.93
C PHE A 203 7.36 -6.46 3.78
N SER A 204 6.98 -5.51 2.92
CA SER A 204 7.63 -4.21 2.83
C SER A 204 7.49 -3.39 4.11
N LYS A 205 8.44 -2.48 4.35
CA LYS A 205 8.53 -1.72 5.62
C LYS A 205 7.68 -0.44 5.66
N SER A 206 6.92 -0.13 4.61
CA SER A 206 6.09 1.07 4.53
C SER A 206 4.91 1.07 5.52
N TYR A 207 4.15 2.17 5.57
CA TYR A 207 2.97 2.28 6.43
C TYR A 207 1.90 1.25 6.05
N ASP A 208 1.59 1.18 4.76
CA ASP A 208 0.88 0.05 4.18
C ASP A 208 1.94 -0.97 3.80
N ALA A 209 2.02 -2.09 4.52
CA ALA A 209 2.97 -3.15 4.23
C ALA A 209 2.42 -4.04 3.11
N PHE A 210 3.23 -4.42 2.13
CA PHE A 210 2.82 -5.26 1.00
C PHE A 210 3.64 -6.55 0.96
N PHE A 211 2.99 -7.63 0.55
CA PHE A 211 3.61 -8.89 0.18
C PHE A 211 3.03 -9.35 -1.16
N ILE A 212 3.90 -9.68 -2.11
CA ILE A 212 3.52 -10.17 -3.44
C ILE A 212 3.59 -11.70 -3.39
N ASN A 213 2.45 -12.36 -3.44
CA ASN A 213 2.34 -13.81 -3.43
C ASN A 213 2.54 -14.38 -4.85
N ASN A 214 3.74 -14.18 -5.39
CA ASN A 214 4.20 -14.79 -6.66
C ASN A 214 4.69 -16.23 -6.43
N ASN A 215 3.77 -17.12 -6.05
CA ASN A 215 4.07 -18.51 -5.67
C ASN A 215 4.28 -19.46 -6.85
N VAL A 216 4.57 -18.94 -8.06
CA VAL A 216 4.98 -19.76 -9.22
C VAL A 216 6.27 -20.53 -8.91
N SER A 217 7.18 -19.90 -8.17
CA SER A 217 8.32 -20.55 -7.54
C SER A 217 8.85 -19.68 -6.41
N ILE A 218 9.62 -20.28 -5.50
CA ILE A 218 10.31 -19.58 -4.43
C ILE A 218 11.32 -18.56 -4.99
N LYS A 219 11.91 -18.81 -6.17
CA LYS A 219 12.79 -17.83 -6.85
C LYS A 219 12.03 -16.55 -7.17
N GLU A 220 10.83 -16.69 -7.74
CA GLU A 220 9.99 -15.57 -8.10
C GLU A 220 9.41 -14.87 -6.85
N LEU A 221 8.99 -15.62 -5.81
CA LEU A 221 8.60 -15.05 -4.50
C LEU A 221 9.69 -14.14 -3.94
N LYS A 222 10.95 -14.61 -3.92
CA LYS A 222 12.09 -13.82 -3.44
C LYS A 222 12.29 -12.58 -4.30
N LYS A 223 12.35 -12.77 -5.62
CA LYS A 223 12.63 -11.70 -6.58
C LYS A 223 11.60 -10.57 -6.46
N SER A 224 10.31 -10.88 -6.48
CA SER A 224 9.23 -9.89 -6.39
C SER A 224 9.25 -9.14 -5.05
N ASN A 225 9.47 -9.83 -3.92
CA ASN A 225 9.42 -9.17 -2.61
C ASN A 225 10.70 -8.37 -2.28
N SER A 226 11.86 -8.75 -2.82
CA SER A 226 13.09 -7.94 -2.71
C SER A 226 12.98 -6.59 -3.42
N PHE A 227 12.19 -6.50 -4.50
CA PHE A 227 11.96 -5.24 -5.24
C PHE A 227 11.24 -4.19 -4.38
N ILE A 228 10.32 -4.59 -3.50
CA ILE A 228 9.49 -3.66 -2.71
C ILE A 228 9.95 -3.49 -1.26
N GLU A 229 10.92 -4.27 -0.77
CA GLU A 229 11.25 -4.39 0.65
C GLU A 229 11.52 -3.03 1.33
N ASN A 230 12.35 -2.20 0.70
CA ASN A 230 12.80 -0.91 1.24
C ASN A 230 12.09 0.28 0.58
N SER A 231 10.96 0.06 -0.11
CA SER A 231 10.19 1.14 -0.70
C SER A 231 9.51 1.99 0.39
N GLU A 232 9.73 3.31 0.37
CA GLU A 232 9.04 4.26 1.25
C GLU A 232 7.52 4.30 0.98
N ASN A 233 7.13 4.19 -0.29
CA ASN A 233 5.73 4.11 -0.73
C ASN A 233 5.56 2.94 -1.70
N THR A 234 5.32 1.76 -1.12
CA THR A 234 5.24 0.51 -1.90
C THR A 234 4.13 0.54 -2.95
N ARG A 235 3.00 1.20 -2.68
CA ARG A 235 1.91 1.34 -3.65
C ARG A 235 2.35 2.11 -4.90
N THR A 236 3.06 3.22 -4.72
CA THR A 236 3.65 3.97 -5.84
C THR A 236 4.70 3.14 -6.58
N THR A 237 5.58 2.46 -5.86
CA THR A 237 6.59 1.59 -6.49
C THR A 237 5.96 0.51 -7.35
N LEU A 238 4.85 -0.09 -6.88
CA LEU A 238 4.14 -1.12 -7.63
C LEU A 238 3.35 -0.57 -8.82
N PHE A 239 2.52 0.45 -8.60
CA PHE A 239 1.53 0.89 -9.61
C PHE A 239 1.93 2.14 -10.39
N GLY A 240 2.74 3.01 -9.80
CA GLY A 240 3.22 4.23 -10.45
C GLY A 240 4.35 3.99 -11.44
N ASN A 241 5.16 2.95 -11.21
CA ASN A 241 6.30 2.58 -12.06
C ASN A 241 6.05 1.24 -12.78
N MET A 242 4.82 1.02 -13.25
CA MET A 242 4.41 -0.29 -13.81
C MET A 242 5.25 -0.74 -15.01
N LYS A 243 5.86 0.18 -15.77
CA LYS A 243 6.81 -0.16 -16.84
C LYS A 243 8.03 -0.95 -16.31
N GLU A 244 8.51 -0.63 -15.11
CA GLU A 244 9.63 -1.29 -14.44
C GLU A 244 9.17 -2.46 -13.55
N SER A 245 8.07 -2.30 -12.81
CA SER A 245 7.59 -3.32 -11.88
C SER A 245 6.90 -4.51 -12.58
N ALA A 246 6.46 -4.37 -13.83
CA ALA A 246 5.82 -5.45 -14.58
C ALA A 246 6.72 -6.68 -14.80
N GLU A 247 8.04 -6.57 -14.70
CA GLU A 247 8.93 -7.75 -14.71
C GLU A 247 8.75 -8.65 -13.46
N TYR A 248 8.12 -8.12 -12.41
CA TYR A 248 7.93 -8.77 -11.11
C TYR A 248 6.47 -9.13 -10.81
N ILE A 249 5.53 -8.43 -11.45
CA ILE A 249 4.07 -8.56 -11.25
C ILE A 249 3.28 -8.58 -12.56
N GLY A 250 3.91 -8.94 -13.69
CA GLY A 250 3.36 -8.83 -15.05
C GLY A 250 2.26 -9.83 -15.43
N PHE A 251 1.61 -10.45 -14.46
CA PHE A 251 0.56 -11.46 -14.63
C PHE A 251 -0.41 -11.35 -13.45
N ASP A 252 -1.48 -12.16 -13.49
CA ASP A 252 -2.48 -12.20 -12.42
C ASP A 252 -1.84 -12.68 -11.10
N VAL A 253 -1.55 -11.74 -10.20
CA VAL A 253 -0.85 -12.01 -8.94
C VAL A 253 -1.66 -11.55 -7.73
N GLU A 254 -1.63 -12.37 -6.68
CA GLU A 254 -2.19 -12.02 -5.39
C GLU A 254 -1.22 -11.13 -4.60
N VAL A 255 -1.72 -10.02 -4.07
CA VAL A 255 -0.97 -9.09 -3.24
C VAL A 255 -1.69 -8.94 -1.92
N ILE A 256 -0.97 -9.20 -0.83
CA ILE A 256 -1.46 -9.08 0.54
C ILE A 256 -1.00 -7.75 1.11
N LEU A 257 -1.95 -6.96 1.61
CA LEU A 257 -1.69 -5.68 2.25
C LEU A 257 -1.94 -5.79 3.75
N LYS A 258 -1.08 -5.14 4.53
CA LYS A 258 -1.28 -4.94 5.96
C LYS A 258 -0.98 -3.51 6.38
N SER A 259 -2.03 -2.69 6.46
CA SER A 259 -1.93 -1.34 7.02
C SER A 259 -1.86 -1.36 8.56
N ARG A 260 -1.11 -0.40 9.13
CA ARG A 260 -0.90 -0.23 10.58
C ARG A 260 -2.16 0.21 11.35
N ASP A 261 -3.15 0.77 10.67
CA ASP A 261 -4.43 1.19 11.27
C ASP A 261 -5.55 0.15 11.11
N LYS A 262 -5.33 -0.90 10.31
CA LYS A 262 -6.31 -1.97 10.09
C LYS A 262 -5.98 -3.18 10.94
N ASN A 263 -7.01 -3.75 11.58
CA ASN A 263 -6.91 -5.00 12.32
C ASN A 263 -7.13 -6.24 11.44
N TYR A 264 -6.91 -6.12 10.13
CA TYR A 264 -7.06 -7.19 9.16
C TYR A 264 -6.10 -7.04 7.97
N TYR A 265 -5.88 -8.16 7.30
CA TYR A 265 -5.17 -8.24 6.03
C TYR A 265 -6.17 -7.98 4.90
N GLU A 266 -5.71 -7.30 3.86
CA GLU A 266 -6.46 -7.11 2.63
C GLU A 266 -5.80 -7.89 1.50
N THR A 267 -6.61 -8.58 0.71
CA THR A 267 -6.14 -9.31 -0.46
C THR A 267 -6.57 -8.54 -1.71
N VAL A 268 -5.61 -8.29 -2.59
CA VAL A 268 -5.80 -7.60 -3.86
C VAL A 268 -5.27 -8.49 -4.98
N TYR A 269 -6.09 -8.72 -6.00
CA TYR A 269 -5.67 -9.40 -7.22
C TYR A 269 -5.29 -8.38 -8.28
N VAL A 270 -4.01 -8.35 -8.65
CA VAL A 270 -3.52 -7.48 -9.72
C VAL A 270 -3.68 -8.22 -11.04
N ARG A 271 -4.73 -7.86 -11.78
CA ARG A 271 -5.08 -8.52 -13.05
C ARG A 271 -4.33 -7.93 -14.24
N GLU A 272 -4.12 -8.72 -15.29
CA GLU A 272 -3.48 -8.30 -16.55
C GLU A 272 -4.10 -7.03 -17.14
N LYS A 273 -5.44 -6.92 -17.15
CA LYS A 273 -6.13 -5.71 -17.62
C LYS A 273 -5.72 -4.46 -16.84
N ALA A 274 -5.59 -4.56 -15.51
CA ALA A 274 -5.17 -3.44 -14.68
C ALA A 274 -3.70 -3.09 -14.91
N ILE A 275 -2.84 -4.10 -15.07
CA ILE A 275 -1.42 -3.92 -15.41
C ILE A 275 -1.29 -3.15 -16.73
N ASN A 276 -2.07 -3.52 -17.74
CA ASN A 276 -2.07 -2.85 -19.04
C ASN A 276 -2.49 -1.38 -18.90
N ILE A 277 -3.48 -1.05 -18.07
CA ILE A 277 -3.84 0.34 -17.77
C ILE A 277 -2.66 1.08 -17.13
N PHE A 278 -2.06 0.54 -16.06
CA PHE A 278 -0.94 1.20 -15.38
C PHE A 278 0.32 1.35 -16.26
N LYS A 279 0.52 0.49 -17.27
CA LYS A 279 1.61 0.62 -18.25
C LYS A 279 1.42 1.80 -19.21
N GLN A 280 0.20 2.26 -19.46
CA GLN A 280 -0.12 3.40 -20.33
C GLN A 280 0.18 4.75 -19.65
N SER A 281 1.38 4.89 -19.07
CA SER A 281 1.83 6.14 -18.42
C SER A 281 1.90 7.34 -19.37
N ASP A 282 1.88 7.08 -20.68
CA ASP A 282 1.91 8.11 -21.71
C ASP A 282 0.50 8.71 -21.92
N ASP A 283 -0.56 7.99 -21.56
CA ASP A 283 -1.95 8.45 -21.64
C ASP A 283 -2.41 9.18 -20.38
N PHE A 284 -1.83 8.88 -19.21
CA PHE A 284 -2.11 9.60 -17.97
C PHE A 284 -0.91 9.64 -17.01
N ASP A 285 -0.80 10.74 -16.26
CA ASP A 285 0.21 10.90 -15.22
C ASP A 285 -0.29 10.34 -13.88
N TYR A 286 0.40 9.34 -13.34
CA TYR A 286 0.07 8.73 -12.04
C TYR A 286 0.08 9.76 -10.88
N LYS A 287 0.82 10.87 -10.99
CA LYS A 287 0.73 11.96 -9.99
C LYS A 287 -0.67 12.56 -9.93
N GLY A 288 -1.45 12.53 -11.01
CA GLY A 288 -2.81 13.02 -11.08
C GLY A 288 -3.81 12.27 -10.18
N ILE A 289 -3.46 11.07 -9.70
CA ILE A 289 -4.30 10.33 -8.75
C ILE A 289 -3.86 10.50 -7.28
N LYS A 290 -2.71 11.14 -7.05
CA LYS A 290 -2.15 11.42 -5.71
C LYS A 290 -2.63 12.76 -5.18
N PHE A 291 -3.86 12.81 -4.69
CA PHE A 291 -4.41 14.04 -4.13
C PHE A 291 -5.31 13.78 -2.92
N TRP A 292 -5.45 14.82 -2.10
CA TRP A 292 -6.39 14.85 -0.98
C TRP A 292 -7.70 15.49 -1.45
N TYR A 293 -8.80 14.79 -1.22
CA TYR A 293 -10.14 15.33 -1.35
C TYR A 293 -10.60 15.89 0.01
N ARG A 294 -11.07 17.13 0.03
CA ARG A 294 -11.52 17.83 1.24
C ARG A 294 -12.92 18.39 1.00
N ASP A 295 -13.94 17.67 1.49
CA ASP A 295 -15.33 18.16 1.53
C ASP A 295 -15.58 18.99 2.81
N ASP A 296 -14.95 18.55 3.91
CA ASP A 296 -14.88 19.22 5.22
C ASP A 296 -13.39 19.35 5.61
N GLU A 297 -13.01 20.45 6.26
CA GLU A 297 -11.64 20.69 6.74
C GLU A 297 -11.17 19.61 7.74
N LYS A 298 -12.11 18.96 8.43
CA LYS A 298 -11.78 18.01 9.52
C LYS A 298 -11.40 16.61 9.08
N ASN A 299 -11.87 16.15 7.91
CA ASN A 299 -11.69 14.76 7.47
C ASN A 299 -11.24 14.69 6.00
N PRO A 300 -9.98 15.06 5.70
CA PRO A 300 -9.45 14.92 4.35
C PRO A 300 -9.32 13.43 3.98
N LYS A 301 -9.72 13.05 2.76
CA LYS A 301 -9.56 11.68 2.22
C LYS A 301 -8.44 11.66 1.18
N TYR A 302 -7.44 10.81 1.38
CA TYR A 302 -6.41 10.57 0.36
C TYR A 302 -6.95 9.63 -0.73
N MET A 303 -6.87 10.03 -1.99
CA MET A 303 -7.60 9.38 -3.09
C MET A 303 -6.82 8.30 -3.85
N GLU A 304 -5.49 8.25 -3.75
CA GLU A 304 -4.68 7.25 -4.47
C GLU A 304 -5.16 5.80 -4.22
N PRO A 305 -5.39 5.33 -2.97
CA PRO A 305 -5.81 3.95 -2.73
C PRO A 305 -7.16 3.61 -3.36
N GLU A 306 -8.11 4.56 -3.35
CA GLU A 306 -9.43 4.39 -3.94
C GLU A 306 -9.35 4.28 -5.47
N VAL A 307 -8.58 5.15 -6.11
CA VAL A 307 -8.41 5.15 -7.57
C VAL A 307 -7.68 3.89 -8.03
N VAL A 308 -6.60 3.52 -7.34
CA VAL A 308 -5.87 2.27 -7.62
C VAL A 308 -6.80 1.06 -7.48
N ASN A 309 -7.59 0.98 -6.40
CA ASN A 309 -8.54 -0.11 -6.20
C ASN A 309 -9.60 -0.19 -7.32
N ARG A 310 -10.06 0.94 -7.83
CA ARG A 310 -10.99 0.97 -8.96
C ARG A 310 -10.36 0.48 -10.26
N ILE A 311 -9.11 0.86 -10.55
CA ILE A 311 -8.37 0.34 -11.72
C ILE A 311 -8.23 -1.18 -11.62
N LEU A 312 -7.81 -1.68 -10.46
CA LEU A 312 -7.64 -3.12 -10.20
C LEU A 312 -8.93 -3.92 -10.42
N ASN A 313 -10.08 -3.32 -10.11
CA ASN A 313 -11.39 -3.95 -10.26
C ASN A 313 -12.12 -3.60 -11.56
N GLY A 314 -11.52 -2.83 -12.47
CA GLY A 314 -12.17 -2.38 -13.71
C GLY A 314 -13.40 -1.49 -13.48
N ILE A 315 -13.45 -0.78 -12.36
CA ILE A 315 -14.56 0.09 -11.97
C ILE A 315 -14.32 1.50 -12.52
N ARG A 316 -15.33 2.06 -13.18
CA ARG A 316 -15.30 3.43 -13.73
C ARG A 316 -15.13 4.49 -12.62
N MET A 317 -14.46 5.57 -12.96
CA MET A 317 -14.15 6.74 -12.13
C MET A 317 -15.29 7.76 -12.08
N ASP A 318 -16.42 7.49 -12.75
CA ASP A 318 -17.58 8.39 -12.88
C ASP A 318 -17.98 9.04 -11.55
N SER A 319 -18.15 8.25 -10.48
CA SER A 319 -18.53 8.76 -9.17
C SER A 319 -17.47 9.66 -8.52
N ILE A 320 -16.18 9.41 -8.80
CA ILE A 320 -15.09 10.28 -8.31
C ILE A 320 -15.05 11.55 -9.13
N ILE A 321 -15.15 11.48 -10.45
CA ILE A 321 -15.17 12.64 -11.35
C ILE A 321 -16.33 13.57 -10.96
N GLU A 322 -17.54 13.03 -10.78
CA GLU A 322 -18.72 13.76 -10.35
C GLU A 322 -18.55 14.39 -8.96
N LEU A 323 -17.90 13.68 -8.04
CA LEU A 323 -17.54 14.22 -6.72
C LEU A 323 -16.59 15.41 -6.82
N LEU A 324 -15.57 15.32 -7.69
CA LEU A 324 -14.59 16.40 -7.89
C LEU A 324 -15.20 17.61 -8.59
N PHE A 325 -16.16 17.45 -9.50
CA PHE A 325 -16.86 18.58 -10.11
C PHE A 325 -17.68 19.41 -9.11
N LYS A 326 -18.15 18.80 -8.01
CA LYS A 326 -18.85 19.51 -6.93
C LYS A 326 -17.92 20.26 -5.99
N SER A 327 -16.64 19.91 -5.98
CA SER A 327 -15.66 20.51 -5.08
C SER A 327 -15.51 22.00 -5.38
N LYS A 328 -15.27 22.79 -4.33
CA LYS A 328 -14.85 24.18 -4.48
C LYS A 328 -13.42 24.31 -4.99
N ASN A 329 -12.60 23.28 -4.75
CA ASN A 329 -11.19 23.26 -5.17
C ASN A 329 -11.07 22.91 -6.65
N ASN A 330 -10.05 23.47 -7.30
CA ASN A 330 -9.77 23.15 -8.70
C ASN A 330 -9.11 21.78 -8.82
N HIS A 331 -9.87 20.80 -9.30
CA HIS A 331 -9.38 19.44 -9.57
C HIS A 331 -9.23 19.16 -11.08
N SER A 332 -9.10 20.19 -11.92
CA SER A 332 -9.09 20.01 -13.39
C SER A 332 -8.05 18.99 -13.88
N TYR A 333 -6.83 19.04 -13.32
CA TYR A 333 -5.75 18.09 -13.64
C TYR A 333 -6.07 16.67 -13.16
N ASN A 334 -6.61 16.52 -11.95
CA ASN A 334 -7.04 15.20 -11.43
C ASN A 334 -8.18 14.63 -12.26
N ILE A 335 -9.20 15.43 -12.58
CA ILE A 335 -10.34 15.03 -13.42
C ILE A 335 -9.87 14.61 -14.81
N LYS A 336 -8.98 15.37 -15.44
CA LYS A 336 -8.37 14.99 -16.74
C LYS A 336 -7.71 13.63 -16.67
N THR A 337 -6.94 13.37 -15.61
CA THR A 337 -6.27 12.08 -15.36
C THR A 337 -7.30 10.95 -15.18
N LEU A 338 -8.35 11.17 -14.38
CA LEU A 338 -9.41 10.18 -14.16
C LEU A 338 -10.22 9.86 -15.42
N ILE A 339 -10.47 10.85 -16.28
CA ILE A 339 -11.13 10.64 -17.57
C ILE A 339 -10.25 9.79 -18.49
N ALA A 340 -8.94 10.04 -18.54
CA ALA A 340 -8.00 9.24 -19.31
C ALA A 340 -7.98 7.78 -18.83
N ILE A 341 -7.91 7.55 -17.52
CA ILE A 341 -8.02 6.22 -16.92
C ILE A 341 -9.36 5.56 -17.28
N ASN A 342 -10.46 6.30 -17.19
CA ASN A 342 -11.77 5.81 -17.60
C ASN A 342 -11.73 5.32 -19.05
N ASN A 343 -11.19 6.12 -19.97
CA ASN A 343 -11.10 5.76 -21.39
C ASN A 343 -10.37 4.42 -21.62
N LEU A 344 -9.30 4.17 -20.85
CA LEU A 344 -8.58 2.90 -20.88
C LEU A 344 -9.43 1.73 -20.34
N ILE A 345 -10.31 1.98 -19.36
CA ILE A 345 -11.27 0.98 -18.83
C ILE A 345 -12.42 0.71 -19.83
N TYR A 346 -12.88 1.74 -20.57
CA TYR A 346 -14.01 1.63 -21.50
C TYR A 346 -13.72 0.76 -22.73
N GLU A 347 -12.45 0.42 -23.02
CA GLU A 347 -12.02 -0.21 -24.29
C GLU A 347 -12.45 0.61 -25.54
N GLY A 348 -12.83 1.89 -25.39
CA GLY A 348 -13.39 2.75 -26.46
C GLY A 348 -12.40 3.17 -27.56
N GLY A 349 -11.14 2.79 -27.43
CA GLY A 349 -10.12 2.88 -28.46
C GLY A 349 -9.85 4.29 -29.01
N SER A 350 -9.41 4.34 -30.26
CA SER A 350 -9.03 5.57 -30.96
C SER A 350 -10.22 6.51 -31.23
N GLU A 351 -11.42 5.97 -31.34
CA GLU A 351 -12.64 6.73 -31.68
C GLU A 351 -13.10 7.61 -30.51
N MET A 352 -13.25 7.04 -29.31
CA MET A 352 -13.54 7.82 -28.10
C MET A 352 -12.49 8.91 -27.87
N THR A 353 -11.21 8.59 -28.09
CA THR A 353 -10.11 9.55 -27.97
C THR A 353 -10.25 10.73 -28.95
N LYS A 354 -10.67 10.47 -30.19
CA LYS A 354 -10.95 11.51 -31.19
C LYS A 354 -12.14 12.37 -30.79
N ASN A 355 -13.21 11.76 -30.29
CA ASN A 355 -14.43 12.47 -29.90
C ASN A 355 -14.20 13.32 -28.64
N MET A 356 -13.38 12.85 -27.70
CA MET A 356 -12.91 13.64 -26.56
C MET A 356 -12.09 14.86 -27.00
N LYS A 357 -11.22 14.74 -28.02
CA LYS A 357 -10.51 15.90 -28.60
C LYS A 357 -11.48 16.91 -29.21
N SER A 358 -12.53 16.44 -29.89
CA SER A 358 -13.60 17.30 -30.42
C SER A 358 -14.37 18.02 -29.31
N ALA A 359 -14.71 17.32 -28.23
CA ALA A 359 -15.36 17.89 -27.04
C ALA A 359 -14.48 18.97 -26.39
N TYR A 360 -13.18 18.70 -26.20
CA TYR A 360 -12.24 19.66 -25.65
C TYR A 360 -12.12 20.93 -26.51
N ALA A 361 -11.91 20.78 -27.83
CA ALA A 361 -11.79 21.91 -28.75
C ALA A 361 -13.09 22.75 -28.80
N SER A 362 -14.24 22.09 -28.72
CA SER A 362 -15.54 22.77 -28.67
C SER A 362 -15.72 23.57 -27.38
N ALA A 363 -15.33 23.01 -26.22
CA ALA A 363 -15.35 23.74 -24.96
C ALA A 363 -14.46 24.99 -24.99
N LYS A 364 -13.26 24.89 -25.58
CA LYS A 364 -12.35 26.03 -25.73
C LYS A 364 -12.92 27.15 -26.60
N ARG A 365 -13.49 26.81 -27.76
CA ARG A 365 -14.20 27.79 -28.62
C ARG A 365 -15.36 28.48 -27.89
N VAL A 366 -16.09 27.75 -27.04
CA VAL A 366 -17.16 28.33 -26.22
C VAL A 366 -16.59 29.28 -25.16
N SER A 367 -15.51 28.87 -24.49
CA SER A 367 -14.82 29.69 -23.48
C SER A 367 -14.27 30.99 -24.07
N GLU A 368 -13.84 31.01 -25.33
CA GLU A 368 -13.40 32.23 -26.02
C GLU A 368 -14.56 33.20 -26.28
N LYS A 369 -15.71 32.68 -26.74
CA LYS A 369 -16.87 33.49 -27.12
C LYS A 369 -17.72 34.02 -25.96
N LEU A 370 -17.82 33.27 -24.86
CA LEU A 370 -18.71 33.61 -23.75
C LEU A 370 -17.99 34.45 -22.68
N GLU A 371 -18.72 35.35 -22.03
CA GLU A 371 -18.24 36.00 -20.80
C GLU A 371 -18.15 35.00 -19.63
N GLU A 372 -17.23 35.25 -18.70
CA GLU A 372 -16.91 34.34 -17.59
C GLU A 372 -18.12 33.96 -16.73
N ASN A 373 -18.97 34.93 -16.36
CA ASN A 373 -20.17 34.67 -15.55
C ASN A 373 -21.15 33.74 -16.26
N LYS A 374 -21.33 33.92 -17.58
CA LYS A 374 -22.25 33.10 -18.37
C LYS A 374 -21.69 31.70 -18.57
N LEU A 375 -20.38 31.60 -18.85
CA LEU A 375 -19.65 30.34 -18.96
C LEU A 375 -19.78 29.52 -17.67
N ASN A 376 -19.49 30.15 -16.52
CA ASN A 376 -19.60 29.53 -15.20
C ASN A 376 -21.04 29.08 -14.91
N SER A 377 -22.05 29.88 -15.27
CA SER A 377 -23.45 29.51 -15.11
C SER A 377 -23.81 28.23 -15.90
N TYR A 378 -23.43 28.15 -17.18
CA TYR A 378 -23.67 26.95 -17.98
C TYR A 378 -22.88 25.75 -17.47
N LYS A 379 -21.61 25.94 -17.09
CA LYS A 379 -20.79 24.89 -16.48
C LYS A 379 -21.45 24.30 -15.24
N GLN A 380 -21.95 25.14 -14.33
CA GLN A 380 -22.64 24.70 -13.11
C GLN A 380 -23.95 23.95 -13.41
N LYS A 381 -24.72 24.39 -14.42
CA LYS A 381 -25.93 23.67 -14.86
C LYS A 381 -25.59 22.28 -15.40
N LEU A 382 -24.52 22.16 -16.20
CA LEU A 382 -24.03 20.88 -16.73
C LEU A 382 -23.54 19.95 -15.60
N ILE A 383 -22.72 20.46 -14.68
CA ILE A 383 -22.25 19.72 -13.49
C ILE A 383 -23.43 19.18 -12.69
N SER A 384 -24.43 20.02 -12.45
CA SER A 384 -25.66 19.64 -11.74
C SER A 384 -26.41 18.53 -12.47
N ALA A 385 -26.63 18.66 -13.78
CA ALA A 385 -27.34 17.65 -14.56
C ALA A 385 -26.64 16.28 -14.52
N VAL A 386 -25.32 16.23 -14.71
CA VAL A 386 -24.53 14.98 -14.64
C VAL A 386 -24.57 14.37 -13.23
N THR A 387 -24.36 15.21 -12.22
CA THR A 387 -24.43 14.81 -10.80
C THR A 387 -25.76 14.14 -10.43
N PHE A 388 -26.87 14.72 -10.89
CA PHE A 388 -28.21 14.21 -10.61
C PHE A 388 -28.63 13.11 -11.59
N LYS A 389 -27.69 12.65 -12.44
CA LYS A 389 -27.91 11.62 -13.47
C LYS A 389 -29.07 11.95 -14.42
N ASN A 390 -29.31 13.24 -14.65
CA ASN A 390 -30.36 13.73 -15.52
C ASN A 390 -29.78 14.04 -16.91
N LYS A 391 -29.79 13.00 -17.76
CA LYS A 391 -29.20 13.00 -19.10
C LYS A 391 -29.94 13.95 -20.04
N ASP A 392 -31.26 13.88 -20.05
CA ASP A 392 -32.10 14.71 -20.91
C ASP A 392 -31.84 16.19 -20.65
N ARG A 393 -31.79 16.57 -19.36
CA ARG A 393 -31.46 17.93 -18.96
C ARG A 393 -30.03 18.32 -19.37
N PHE A 394 -29.07 17.41 -19.30
CA PHE A 394 -27.71 17.69 -19.78
C PHE A 394 -27.72 18.02 -21.28
N CYS A 395 -28.38 17.18 -22.08
CA CYS A 395 -28.49 17.33 -23.52
C CYS A 395 -29.23 18.63 -23.91
N GLU A 396 -30.32 18.98 -23.21
CA GLU A 396 -31.03 20.25 -23.38
C GLU A 396 -30.12 21.45 -23.11
N ILE A 397 -29.37 21.44 -22.00
CA ILE A 397 -28.43 22.52 -21.66
C ILE A 397 -27.33 22.61 -22.73
N LEU A 398 -26.85 21.48 -23.24
CA LEU A 398 -25.82 21.42 -24.27
C LEU A 398 -26.30 22.05 -25.59
N LEU A 399 -27.53 21.76 -26.02
CA LEU A 399 -28.16 22.39 -27.20
C LEU A 399 -28.36 23.90 -27.00
N GLN A 400 -28.85 24.33 -25.84
CA GLN A 400 -28.99 25.75 -25.49
C GLN A 400 -27.65 26.47 -25.54
N LEU A 401 -26.59 25.87 -25.00
CA LEU A 401 -25.25 26.42 -25.01
C LEU A 401 -24.68 26.50 -26.44
N SER A 402 -24.92 25.49 -27.27
CA SER A 402 -24.52 25.49 -28.69
C SER A 402 -25.18 26.64 -29.44
N SER A 403 -26.51 26.79 -29.29
CA SER A 403 -27.27 27.89 -29.91
C SER A 403 -26.81 29.27 -29.43
N PHE A 404 -26.58 29.43 -28.12
CA PHE A 404 -26.16 30.70 -27.54
C PHE A 404 -24.73 31.10 -27.93
N SER A 405 -23.81 30.13 -27.97
CA SER A 405 -22.40 30.37 -28.33
C SER A 405 -22.16 30.41 -29.85
N GLY A 406 -23.10 29.92 -30.65
CA GLY A 406 -22.91 29.69 -32.08
C GLY A 406 -21.74 28.72 -32.37
N VAL A 407 -21.50 27.74 -31.48
CA VAL A 407 -20.49 26.69 -31.66
C VAL A 407 -21.22 25.36 -31.84
N VAL A 408 -20.94 24.67 -32.94
CA VAL A 408 -21.48 23.34 -33.20
C VAL A 408 -20.69 22.31 -32.39
N PHE A 409 -21.43 21.39 -31.75
CA PHE A 409 -20.89 20.33 -30.89
C PHE A 409 -21.05 18.96 -31.56
N ASP A 410 -20.15 18.61 -32.46
CA ASP A 410 -20.26 17.35 -33.21
C ASP A 410 -20.21 16.11 -32.28
N PHE A 411 -19.45 16.19 -31.18
CA PHE A 411 -19.40 15.13 -30.17
C PHE A 411 -20.74 14.90 -29.44
N ALA A 412 -21.69 15.83 -29.53
CA ALA A 412 -22.95 15.74 -28.80
C ALA A 412 -23.87 14.65 -29.37
N TYR A 413 -23.74 14.31 -30.64
CA TYR A 413 -24.55 13.24 -31.26
C TYR A 413 -24.32 11.89 -30.56
N ASP A 414 -23.07 11.56 -30.23
CA ASP A 414 -22.74 10.33 -29.49
C ASP A 414 -23.39 10.31 -28.09
N LEU A 415 -23.44 11.48 -27.43
CA LEU A 415 -24.12 11.62 -26.13
C LEU A 415 -25.64 11.50 -26.24
N PHE A 416 -26.22 11.93 -27.36
CA PHE A 416 -27.66 11.81 -27.62
C PHE A 416 -28.06 10.37 -27.95
N GLU A 417 -27.19 9.62 -28.63
CA GLU A 417 -27.40 8.21 -28.94
C GLU A 417 -27.23 7.31 -27.71
N ASP A 418 -26.09 7.44 -27.02
CA ASP A 418 -25.83 6.67 -25.79
C ASP A 418 -24.99 7.49 -24.79
N PHE A 419 -25.70 8.13 -23.86
CA PHE A 419 -25.05 8.91 -22.83
C PHE A 419 -24.15 8.09 -21.89
N GLU A 420 -24.54 6.85 -21.54
CA GLU A 420 -23.83 6.07 -20.51
C GLU A 420 -22.49 5.56 -20.99
N ASN A 421 -22.39 5.17 -22.26
CA ASN A 421 -21.14 4.75 -22.86
C ASN A 421 -20.27 5.94 -23.29
N ASN A 422 -20.86 7.13 -23.47
CA ASN A 422 -20.15 8.33 -23.90
C ASN A 422 -19.94 9.38 -22.80
N LYS A 423 -20.12 9.05 -21.51
CA LYS A 423 -19.96 9.98 -20.38
C LYS A 423 -18.62 10.73 -20.36
N ASN A 424 -17.55 10.10 -20.83
CA ASN A 424 -16.24 10.75 -20.94
C ASN A 424 -16.29 12.01 -21.80
N LEU A 425 -17.12 12.06 -22.86
CA LEU A 425 -17.28 13.26 -23.69
C LEU A 425 -17.89 14.41 -22.87
N ALA A 426 -18.93 14.12 -22.09
CA ALA A 426 -19.55 15.09 -21.19
C ALA A 426 -18.54 15.59 -20.13
N TYR A 427 -17.81 14.68 -19.48
CA TYR A 427 -16.80 15.03 -18.49
C TYR A 427 -15.66 15.86 -19.10
N THR A 428 -15.15 15.49 -20.28
CA THR A 428 -14.11 16.25 -20.99
C THR A 428 -14.58 17.65 -21.33
N PHE A 429 -15.79 17.80 -21.88
CA PHE A 429 -16.37 19.10 -22.21
C PHE A 429 -16.50 19.99 -20.97
N ILE A 430 -17.08 19.49 -19.88
CA ILE A 430 -17.24 20.23 -18.62
C ILE A 430 -15.88 20.64 -18.05
N ASN A 431 -14.89 19.74 -18.03
CA ASN A 431 -13.58 20.02 -17.46
C ASN A 431 -12.83 21.10 -18.25
N ALA A 432 -12.99 21.13 -19.57
CA ALA A 432 -12.36 22.09 -20.47
C ALA A 432 -13.08 23.46 -20.54
N LEU A 433 -14.31 23.56 -20.02
CA LEU A 433 -15.15 24.76 -20.07
C LEU A 433 -14.72 25.82 -19.05
N ASN A 434 -13.50 26.34 -19.17
CA ASN A 434 -12.92 27.40 -18.33
C ASN A 434 -12.29 28.50 -19.20
N LYS A 435 -12.20 29.73 -18.68
CA LYS A 435 -11.43 30.83 -19.30
C LYS A 435 -9.92 30.57 -19.19
N GLU A 436 -9.18 30.86 -20.26
CA GLU A 436 -7.72 30.81 -20.26
C GLU A 436 -7.18 31.96 -19.40
N GLY A 437 -6.60 31.62 -18.25
CA GLY A 437 -6.16 32.60 -17.24
C GLY A 437 -6.18 32.02 -15.82
N ASN A 438 -7.10 31.09 -15.55
CA ASN A 438 -7.02 30.23 -14.38
C ASN A 438 -5.97 29.14 -14.66
N LYS A 439 -4.71 29.43 -14.31
CA LYS A 439 -3.62 28.45 -14.35
C LYS A 439 -4.11 27.11 -13.79
N GLU A 440 -3.79 26.03 -14.50
CA GLU A 440 -3.79 24.68 -13.95
C GLU A 440 -2.75 24.63 -12.82
N ASN A 441 -3.07 25.19 -11.65
CA ASN A 441 -2.21 25.13 -10.47
C ASN A 441 -2.35 23.73 -9.86
N GLY A 442 -1.73 22.75 -10.51
CA GLY A 442 -1.45 21.43 -9.96
C GLY A 442 -0.01 21.41 -9.46
N GLY A 443 0.19 21.65 -8.17
CA GLY A 443 1.49 21.55 -7.50
C GLY A 443 1.65 22.59 -6.42
N ASP A 444 1.25 22.23 -5.19
CA ASP A 444 1.83 22.63 -3.89
C ASP A 444 0.75 22.85 -2.82
N LYS A 445 0.45 21.77 -2.08
CA LYS A 445 0.75 21.61 -0.65
C LYS A 445 0.34 20.23 -0.16
#